data_AF-A0A936YAT1-F1
#
_entry.id   AF-A0A936YAT1-F1
#
_cell.length_a   1.000
_cell.length_b   1.000
_cell.length_c   1.000
_cell.angle_alpha   90.00
_cell.angle_beta   90.00
_cell.angle_gamma   90.00
#
_symmetry.space_group_name_H-M   'P 1'
#
loop_
_entity.id
_entity.type
_entity.pdbx_description
1 polymer ?
#
loop_
_entity_poly.entity_id
_entity_poly.type
_entity_poly.pdbx_seq_one_letter_code
_entity_poly.pdbx_strand_id
1 'polypeptide(L)'
;MKEYSMNNPSLFLRTWTWLKGFPSRHKIITALAVLFLVWQAIMTPIKNPFANDAITVRGRFPFDQGYELMFSQQTYSNPESRFSKIFCKSFAHSFTSCNGGSVRFYPKKIDGQHYELTVYRDAYFSGLLGWISKDRLNYRVHQNTMDGDTFSRHFWV
;
A
#
# COMPACT_ATOMS: atom_id res chain seq x y z
N MET A 1 35.62 -18.45 14.57
CA MET A 1 34.64 -17.99 13.56
C MET A 1 35.31 -18.06 12.19
N LYS A 2 34.73 -18.78 11.22
CA LYS A 2 35.21 -18.81 9.83
C LYS A 2 34.34 -17.86 9.00
N GLU A 3 34.91 -16.78 8.50
CA GLU A 3 34.29 -15.93 7.48
C GLU A 3 34.25 -16.71 6.15
N TYR A 4 33.06 -17.05 5.69
CA TYR A 4 32.87 -17.56 4.34
C TYR A 4 32.86 -16.38 3.36
N SER A 5 34.00 -16.13 2.73
CA SER A 5 34.09 -15.21 1.59
C SER A 5 33.38 -15.82 0.38
N MET A 6 32.13 -15.44 0.14
CA MET A 6 31.33 -15.83 -1.03
C MET A 6 31.57 -14.96 -2.26
N ASN A 7 32.78 -14.42 -2.45
CA ASN A 7 33.12 -13.66 -3.65
C ASN A 7 33.84 -14.55 -4.67
N ASN A 8 33.07 -15.36 -5.39
CA ASN A 8 33.58 -16.14 -6.52
C ASN A 8 33.15 -15.47 -7.84
N PRO A 9 33.95 -14.53 -8.41
CA PRO A 9 33.54 -13.68 -9.53
C PRO A 9 33.20 -14.45 -10.82
N SER A 10 33.68 -15.69 -10.95
CA SER A 10 33.40 -16.58 -12.08
C SER A 10 31.93 -17.01 -12.15
N LEU A 11 31.27 -17.23 -11.01
CA LEU A 11 29.84 -17.58 -10.95
C LEU A 11 28.95 -16.39 -11.31
N PHE A 12 29.34 -15.17 -10.90
CA PHE A 12 28.61 -13.95 -11.24
C PHE A 12 28.64 -13.69 -12.75
N LEU A 13 29.82 -13.77 -13.37
CA LEU A 13 29.97 -13.55 -14.82
C LEU A 13 29.19 -14.59 -15.66
N ARG A 14 29.19 -15.86 -15.24
CA ARG A 14 28.42 -16.92 -15.91
C ARG A 14 26.92 -16.73 -15.76
N THR A 15 26.47 -16.33 -14.58
CA THR A 15 25.05 -16.04 -14.31
C THR A 15 24.59 -14.81 -15.11
N TRP A 16 25.42 -13.76 -15.17
CA TRP A 16 25.14 -12.52 -15.90
C TRP A 16 25.04 -12.72 -17.42
N THR A 17 25.97 -13.47 -17.99
CA THR A 17 25.95 -13.81 -19.43
C THR A 17 24.74 -14.67 -19.80
N TRP A 18 24.36 -15.62 -18.94
CA TRP A 18 23.14 -16.40 -19.11
C TRP A 18 21.87 -15.53 -19.04
N LEU A 19 21.77 -14.63 -18.04
CA LEU A 19 20.66 -13.68 -17.88
C LEU A 19 20.50 -12.78 -19.11
N LYS A 20 21.60 -12.26 -19.67
CA LYS A 20 21.56 -11.46 -20.90
C LYS A 20 21.08 -12.25 -22.12
N GLY A 21 21.44 -13.53 -22.22
CA GLY A 21 21.03 -14.40 -23.32
C GLY A 21 19.60 -14.94 -23.19
N PHE A 22 19.05 -14.95 -21.97
CA PHE A 22 17.75 -15.55 -21.68
C PHE A 22 16.58 -14.93 -22.48
N PRO A 23 16.44 -13.59 -22.60
CA PRO A 23 15.38 -12.96 -23.39
C PRO A 23 15.39 -13.35 -24.87
N SER A 24 16.59 -13.47 -25.45
CA SER A 24 16.73 -13.81 -26.87
C SER A 24 16.31 -15.25 -27.16
N ARG A 25 16.51 -16.16 -26.19
CA ARG A 25 16.19 -17.59 -26.32
C ARG A 25 14.74 -17.90 -25.94
N HIS A 26 14.16 -17.17 -24.98
CA HIS A 26 12.84 -17.44 -24.42
C HIS A 26 11.87 -16.27 -24.64
N LYS A 27 11.71 -15.85 -25.89
CA LYS A 27 10.91 -14.66 -26.27
C LYS A 27 9.50 -14.66 -25.67
N ILE A 28 8.82 -15.81 -25.69
CA ILE A 28 7.45 -15.94 -25.16
C ILE A 28 7.42 -15.73 -23.63
N ILE A 29 8.33 -16.39 -22.90
CA ILE A 29 8.40 -16.27 -21.44
C ILE A 29 8.74 -14.83 -21.05
N THR A 30 9.69 -14.22 -21.77
CA THR A 30 10.03 -12.81 -21.56
C THR A 30 8.86 -11.89 -21.86
N ALA A 31 8.13 -12.10 -22.96
CA ALA A 31 6.95 -11.30 -23.28
C ALA A 31 5.87 -11.40 -22.19
N LEU A 32 5.59 -12.60 -21.69
CA LEU A 32 4.64 -12.81 -20.59
C LEU A 32 5.11 -12.14 -19.29
N ALA A 33 6.40 -12.22 -18.97
CA ALA A 33 6.97 -11.56 -17.79
C ALA A 33 6.87 -10.03 -17.90
N VAL A 34 7.18 -9.45 -19.07
CA VAL A 34 7.03 -8.00 -19.30
C VAL A 34 5.57 -7.59 -19.19
N LEU A 35 4.65 -8.34 -19.82
CA LEU A 35 3.22 -8.06 -19.74
C LEU A 35 2.70 -8.14 -18.29
N PHE A 36 3.16 -9.12 -17.53
CA PHE A 36 2.85 -9.23 -16.10
C PHE A 36 3.38 -8.04 -15.30
N LEU A 37 4.61 -7.58 -15.55
CA LEU A 37 5.16 -6.41 -14.87
C LEU A 37 4.40 -5.13 -15.19
N VAL A 38 4.03 -4.92 -16.46
CA VAL A 38 3.19 -3.79 -16.88
C VAL A 38 1.82 -3.87 -16.21
N TRP A 39 1.22 -5.05 -16.19
CA TRP A 39 -0.04 -5.30 -15.48
C TRP A 39 0.06 -4.94 -14.00
N GLN A 40 1.09 -5.39 -13.30
CA GLN A 40 1.32 -5.06 -11.89
C GLN A 40 1.51 -3.55 -11.68
N ALA A 41 2.25 -2.87 -12.56
CA ALA A 41 2.44 -1.42 -12.47
C ALA A 41 1.12 -0.64 -12.63
N ILE A 42 0.20 -1.12 -13.46
CA ILE A 42 -1.13 -0.51 -13.63
C ILE A 42 -2.03 -0.80 -12.42
N MET A 43 -2.02 -2.05 -11.95
CA MET A 43 -2.89 -2.55 -10.88
C MET A 43 -2.43 -2.18 -9.47
N THR A 44 -1.22 -1.65 -9.30
CA THR A 44 -0.69 -1.26 -8.00
C THR A 44 -0.80 0.25 -7.82
N PRO A 45 -1.42 0.74 -6.74
CA PRO A 45 -1.43 2.17 -6.44
C PRO A 45 -0.02 2.65 -6.08
N ILE A 46 0.50 3.60 -6.86
CA ILE A 46 1.83 4.19 -6.66
C ILE A 46 1.68 5.41 -5.74
N LYS A 47 2.40 5.42 -4.62
CA LYS A 47 2.42 6.57 -3.71
C LYS A 47 2.99 7.80 -4.39
N ASN A 48 2.35 8.95 -4.21
CA ASN A 48 2.83 10.23 -4.69
C ASN A 48 3.89 10.79 -3.72
N PRO A 49 5.17 10.94 -4.13
CA PRO A 49 6.20 11.53 -3.29
C PRO A 49 6.03 13.05 -3.09
N PHE A 50 5.17 13.68 -3.90
CA PHE A 50 4.89 15.12 -3.88
C PHE A 50 3.43 15.40 -3.49
N ALA A 51 2.89 14.63 -2.54
CA ALA A 51 1.54 14.85 -2.04
C ALA A 51 1.46 16.20 -1.32
N ASN A 52 0.51 17.04 -1.71
CA ASN A 52 0.36 18.41 -1.18
C ASN A 52 -1.04 18.69 -0.62
N ASP A 53 -2.06 17.89 -0.97
CA ASP A 53 -3.43 18.07 -0.47
C ASP A 53 -3.60 17.36 0.87
N ALA A 54 -3.10 18.01 1.92
CA ALA A 54 -3.12 17.48 3.27
C ALA A 54 -4.37 17.92 4.06
N ILE A 55 -5.01 16.98 4.74
CA ILE A 55 -6.02 17.23 5.76
C ILE A 55 -5.44 16.83 7.12
N THR A 56 -5.56 17.73 8.08
CA THR A 56 -5.20 17.45 9.46
C THR A 56 -6.45 17.18 10.30
N VAL A 57 -6.52 16.00 10.89
CA VAL A 57 -7.55 15.61 11.86
C VAL A 57 -6.98 15.73 13.26
N ARG A 58 -7.70 16.43 14.13
CA ARG A 58 -7.33 16.59 15.55
C ARG A 58 -8.46 16.12 16.43
N GLY A 59 -8.12 15.56 17.59
CA GLY A 59 -9.10 15.12 18.56
C GLY A 59 -8.47 14.80 19.91
N ARG A 60 -9.32 14.38 20.86
CA ARG A 60 -8.91 13.91 22.18
C ARG A 60 -8.99 12.38 22.21
N PHE A 61 -8.01 11.73 22.83
CA PHE A 61 -7.96 10.28 22.99
C PHE A 61 -7.20 9.91 24.28
N PRO A 62 -7.71 8.97 25.10
CA PRO A 62 -7.12 8.61 26.40
C PRO A 62 -5.90 7.67 26.24
N PHE A 63 -4.78 8.20 25.74
CA PHE A 63 -3.54 7.42 25.61
C PHE A 63 -2.95 7.01 26.96
N ASP A 64 -3.25 7.77 28.00
CA ASP A 64 -2.86 7.55 29.40
C ASP A 64 -3.45 6.26 29.99
N GLN A 65 -4.57 5.78 29.45
CA GLN A 65 -5.24 4.55 29.89
C GLN A 65 -4.72 3.28 29.18
N GLY A 66 -3.58 3.37 28.48
CA GLY A 66 -2.98 2.23 27.77
C GLY A 66 -3.67 1.88 26.45
N TYR A 67 -4.47 2.79 25.89
CA TYR A 67 -5.05 2.62 24.56
C TYR A 67 -4.13 3.15 23.45
N GLU A 68 -4.17 2.46 22.33
CA GLU A 68 -3.57 2.87 21.07
C GLU A 68 -4.64 3.19 20.04
N LEU A 69 -4.42 4.26 19.29
CA LEU A 69 -5.31 4.72 18.22
C LEU A 69 -4.61 4.50 16.88
N MET A 70 -5.29 3.81 15.96
CA MET A 70 -4.82 3.60 14.59
C MET A 70 -5.93 4.00 13.62
N PHE A 71 -5.57 4.74 12.59
CA PHE A 71 -6.45 5.03 11.47
C PHE A 71 -6.08 4.15 10.28
N SER A 72 -7.04 3.87 9.42
CA SER A 72 -6.85 3.11 8.20
C SER A 72 -7.70 3.67 7.07
N GLN A 73 -7.08 3.81 5.91
CA GLN A 73 -7.71 4.33 4.71
C GLN A 73 -7.60 3.27 3.61
N GLN A 74 -8.71 3.01 2.94
CA GLN A 74 -8.74 2.11 1.79
C GLN A 74 -8.42 2.88 0.52
N THR A 75 -7.64 2.28 -0.36
CA THR A 75 -7.33 2.80 -1.69
C THR A 75 -8.14 2.02 -2.72
N TYR A 76 -8.78 2.73 -3.66
CA TYR A 76 -9.55 2.10 -4.72
C TYR A 76 -9.36 2.83 -6.04
N SER A 77 -9.59 2.13 -7.15
CA SER A 77 -9.64 2.77 -8.46
C SER A 77 -10.91 3.59 -8.60
N ASN A 78 -10.85 4.76 -9.23
CA ASN A 78 -12.04 5.56 -9.51
C ASN A 78 -13.02 4.78 -10.40
N PRO A 79 -14.26 4.50 -9.93
CA PRO A 79 -15.24 3.71 -10.68
C PRO A 79 -15.71 4.40 -11.97
N GLU A 80 -15.49 5.71 -12.11
CA GLU A 80 -15.81 6.47 -13.31
C GLU A 80 -14.72 6.35 -14.39
N SER A 81 -13.49 5.95 -14.01
CA SER A 81 -12.40 5.77 -14.96
C SER A 81 -12.73 4.66 -15.97
N ARG A 82 -12.57 4.96 -17.27
CA ARG A 82 -12.75 4.00 -18.36
C ARG A 82 -11.87 2.75 -18.16
N PHE A 83 -10.63 2.93 -17.72
CA PHE A 83 -9.72 1.82 -17.50
C PHE A 83 -10.07 1.02 -16.25
N SER A 84 -10.58 1.65 -15.19
CA SER A 84 -11.11 0.93 -14.03
C SER A 84 -12.26 0.00 -14.45
N LYS A 85 -13.20 0.50 -15.27
CA LYS A 85 -14.30 -0.34 -15.78
C LYS A 85 -13.80 -1.50 -16.63
N ILE A 86 -12.77 -1.32 -17.44
CA ILE A 86 -12.20 -2.40 -18.27
C ILE A 86 -11.48 -3.42 -17.38
N PHE A 87 -10.52 -2.97 -16.57
CA PHE A 87 -9.64 -3.88 -15.85
C PHE A 87 -10.25 -4.45 -14.57
N CYS A 88 -11.12 -3.71 -13.88
CA CYS A 88 -11.71 -4.20 -12.63
C CYS A 88 -12.96 -5.05 -12.91
N LYS A 89 -13.80 -4.69 -13.88
CA LYS A 89 -15.02 -5.46 -14.19
C LYS A 89 -14.72 -6.76 -14.94
N SER A 90 -13.72 -6.77 -15.83
CA SER A 90 -13.39 -7.98 -16.60
C SER A 90 -12.80 -9.10 -15.74
N PHE A 91 -12.21 -8.77 -14.59
CA PHE A 91 -11.54 -9.73 -13.71
C PHE A 91 -12.25 -9.92 -12.36
N ALA A 92 -13.04 -8.95 -11.89
CA ALA A 92 -13.87 -9.08 -10.69
C ALA A 92 -15.36 -8.97 -11.06
N HIS A 93 -16.08 -10.08 -10.94
CA HIS A 93 -17.48 -10.21 -11.38
C HIS A 93 -18.50 -9.30 -10.66
N SER A 94 -18.11 -8.51 -9.66
CA SER A 94 -19.05 -7.81 -8.76
C SER A 94 -18.69 -6.36 -8.40
N PHE A 95 -17.50 -5.86 -8.73
CA PHE A 95 -17.07 -4.52 -8.31
C PHE A 95 -16.79 -3.60 -9.50
N THR A 96 -17.29 -2.37 -9.41
CA THR A 96 -16.96 -1.29 -10.35
C THR A 96 -15.58 -0.68 -10.10
N SER A 97 -14.90 -1.08 -9.03
CA SER A 97 -13.59 -0.57 -8.60
C SER A 97 -12.66 -1.69 -8.14
N CYS A 98 -11.38 -1.59 -8.51
CA CYS A 98 -10.29 -2.39 -7.97
C CYS A 98 -9.92 -1.89 -6.57
N ASN A 99 -9.58 -2.82 -5.68
CA ASN A 99 -9.07 -2.52 -4.35
C ASN A 99 -7.54 -2.47 -4.39
N GLY A 100 -6.95 -1.35 -3.96
CA GLY A 100 -5.51 -1.12 -3.88
C GLY A 100 -4.90 -1.42 -2.51
N GLY A 101 -5.71 -1.91 -1.56
CA GLY A 101 -5.30 -2.24 -0.20
C GLY A 101 -5.75 -1.20 0.82
N SER A 102 -5.19 -1.31 2.03
CA SER A 102 -5.44 -0.41 3.14
C SER A 102 -4.12 0.07 3.73
N VAL A 103 -3.99 1.38 3.93
CA VAL A 103 -2.85 1.97 4.62
C VAL A 103 -3.24 2.34 6.03
N ARG A 104 -2.35 2.02 6.98
CA ARG A 104 -2.50 2.33 8.39
C ARG A 104 -1.73 3.60 8.70
N PHE A 105 -2.34 4.46 9.50
CA PHE A 105 -1.77 5.70 9.99
C PHE A 105 -1.80 5.70 11.51
N TYR A 106 -0.71 6.16 12.10
CA TYR A 106 -0.58 6.32 13.54
C TYR A 106 -0.56 7.81 13.83
N PRO A 107 -1.52 8.33 14.62
CA PRO A 107 -1.58 9.75 14.89
C PRO A 107 -0.44 10.17 15.83
N LYS A 108 0.04 11.39 15.66
CA LYS A 108 1.02 11.99 16.56
C LYS A 108 0.32 12.37 17.87
N LYS A 109 0.87 11.93 19.01
CA LYS A 109 0.36 12.30 20.34
C LYS A 109 0.79 13.72 20.67
N ILE A 110 -0.15 14.53 21.15
CA ILE A 110 0.04 15.90 21.64
C ILE A 110 -0.43 15.93 23.09
N ASP A 111 0.48 16.27 24.01
CA ASP A 111 0.18 16.49 25.43
C ASP A 111 -0.53 15.32 26.16
N GLY A 112 -0.30 14.08 25.70
CA GLY A 112 -0.80 12.86 26.34
C GLY A 112 -2.31 12.56 26.19
N GLN A 113 -3.13 13.55 25.83
CA GLN A 113 -4.57 13.39 25.65
C GLN A 113 -5.09 13.85 24.29
N HIS A 114 -4.29 14.57 23.51
CA HIS A 114 -4.66 15.01 22.17
C HIS A 114 -3.88 14.24 21.11
N TYR A 115 -4.45 14.20 19.91
CA TYR A 115 -3.76 13.64 18.77
C TYR A 115 -3.93 14.51 17.54
N GLU A 116 -2.96 14.40 16.65
CA GLU A 116 -2.95 15.03 15.35
C GLU A 116 -2.59 13.98 14.30
N LEU A 117 -3.40 13.89 13.25
CA LEU A 117 -3.20 13.00 12.13
C LEU A 117 -3.23 13.83 10.84
N THR A 118 -2.16 13.78 10.07
CA THR A 118 -2.13 14.37 8.73
C THR A 118 -2.28 13.26 7.69
N VAL A 119 -3.33 13.36 6.86
CA VAL A 119 -3.57 12.46 5.72
C VAL A 119 -3.56 13.26 4.43
N TYR A 120 -3.07 12.66 3.36
CA TYR A 120 -3.02 13.30 2.05
C TYR A 120 -4.12 12.73 1.16
N ARG A 121 -4.97 13.58 0.58
CA ARG A 121 -6.00 13.17 -0.39
C ARG A 121 -5.36 12.71 -1.70
N ASP A 122 -4.27 13.35 -2.08
CA ASP A 122 -3.44 13.05 -3.25
C ASP A 122 -2.26 12.12 -2.92
N ALA A 123 -2.41 11.25 -1.90
CA ALA A 123 -1.40 10.29 -1.46
C ALA A 123 -0.95 9.30 -2.56
N TYR A 124 -1.73 9.14 -3.62
CA TYR A 124 -1.46 8.23 -4.73
C TYR A 124 -1.55 8.94 -6.07
N PHE A 125 -0.71 8.55 -7.01
CA PHE A 125 -0.90 8.93 -8.40
C PHE A 125 -2.16 8.28 -8.95
N SER A 126 -3.03 9.08 -9.57
CA SER A 126 -4.24 8.58 -10.21
C SER A 126 -3.95 7.50 -11.25
N GLY A 127 -2.92 7.70 -12.09
CA GLY A 127 -2.52 6.73 -13.11
C GLY A 127 -3.67 6.37 -14.05
N LEU A 128 -3.60 5.19 -14.68
CA LEU A 128 -4.65 4.73 -15.60
C LEU A 128 -5.95 4.37 -14.89
N LEU A 129 -5.86 3.70 -13.73
CA LEU A 129 -7.03 3.24 -12.99
C LEU A 129 -7.72 4.35 -12.18
N GLY A 130 -7.13 5.56 -12.13
CA GLY A 130 -7.66 6.65 -11.32
C GLY A 130 -7.62 6.32 -9.83
N TRP A 131 -6.49 5.81 -9.32
CA TRP A 131 -6.33 5.48 -7.91
C TRP A 131 -6.65 6.68 -7.02
N ILE A 132 -7.55 6.46 -6.07
CA ILE A 132 -7.98 7.45 -5.09
C ILE A 132 -8.01 6.81 -3.70
N SER A 133 -7.76 7.63 -2.69
CA SER A 133 -7.89 7.22 -1.30
C SER A 133 -9.27 7.61 -0.79
N LYS A 134 -9.94 6.73 -0.04
CA LYS A 134 -11.28 7.03 0.48
C LYS A 134 -11.22 8.23 1.43
N ASP A 135 -12.07 9.22 1.23
CA ASP A 135 -12.16 10.37 2.15
C ASP A 135 -12.50 9.94 3.59
N ARG A 136 -13.13 8.78 3.76
CA ARG A 136 -13.45 8.22 5.07
C ARG A 136 -12.27 7.43 5.64
N LEU A 137 -11.77 7.91 6.78
CA LEU A 137 -10.85 7.16 7.63
C LEU A 137 -11.63 6.22 8.54
N ASN A 138 -11.25 4.94 8.56
CA ASN A 138 -11.71 4.02 9.59
C ASN A 138 -10.70 4.07 10.73
N TYR A 139 -11.15 4.11 11.97
CA TYR A 139 -10.23 4.00 13.10
C TYR A 139 -10.45 2.70 13.87
N ARG A 140 -9.39 2.27 14.54
CA ARG A 140 -9.37 1.15 15.47
C ARG A 140 -8.69 1.60 16.74
N VAL A 141 -9.27 1.19 17.86
CA VAL A 141 -8.71 1.36 19.18
C VAL A 141 -8.23 -0.01 19.63
N HIS A 142 -6.97 -0.09 20.02
CA HIS A 142 -6.36 -1.26 20.63
C HIS A 142 -6.11 -0.95 22.10
N GLN A 143 -6.47 -1.86 23.00
CA GLN A 143 -6.07 -1.79 24.39
C GLN A 143 -4.82 -2.66 24.54
N ASN A 144 -3.71 -2.07 25.01
CA ASN A 144 -2.54 -2.87 25.37
C ASN A 144 -2.81 -3.55 26.71
N THR A 145 -3.54 -4.66 26.66
CA THR A 145 -3.69 -5.56 27.81
C THR A 145 -2.38 -6.32 27.96
N MET A 146 -1.80 -6.36 29.17
CA MET A 146 -0.57 -7.12 29.43
C MET A 146 -0.70 -8.63 29.13
N ASP A 147 -1.93 -9.11 28.97
CA ASP A 147 -2.28 -10.50 28.67
C ASP A 147 -2.28 -10.85 27.16
N GLY A 148 -1.93 -9.91 26.27
CA GLY A 148 -1.80 -10.16 24.83
C GLY A 148 -3.11 -10.18 24.03
N ASP A 149 -4.26 -10.04 24.70
CA ASP A 149 -5.56 -9.96 24.03
C ASP A 149 -5.81 -8.58 23.44
N THR A 150 -5.95 -8.53 22.11
CA THR A 150 -6.17 -7.31 21.33
C THR A 150 -7.67 -7.13 21.06
N PHE A 151 -8.33 -6.22 21.76
CA PHE A 151 -9.69 -5.79 21.40
C PHE A 151 -9.65 -4.73 20.28
N SER A 152 -10.52 -4.85 19.28
CA SER A 152 -10.70 -3.87 18.20
C SER A 152 -12.17 -3.48 18.12
N ARG A 153 -12.48 -2.21 18.41
CA ARG A 153 -13.85 -1.67 18.28
C ARG A 153 -13.93 -0.72 17.09
N HIS A 154 -14.88 -0.98 16.19
CA HIS A 154 -15.17 -0.16 15.03
C HIS A 154 -16.20 0.91 15.39
N PHE A 155 -15.92 2.14 14.98
CA PHE A 155 -16.84 3.25 15.15
C PHE A 155 -16.86 4.07 13.87
N TRP A 156 -18.05 4.57 13.51
CA TRP A 156 -18.26 5.39 12.32
C TRP A 156 -18.43 6.83 12.78
N VAL A 157 -17.61 7.74 12.24
CA VAL A 157 -17.77 9.20 12.37
C VAL A 157 -18.16 9.75 11.01
#